data_AF-A0A8C1CAC5-F1
#
_entry.id   AF-A0A8C1CAC5-F1
#
_cell.length_a   1.000
_cell.length_b   1.000
_cell.length_c   1.000
_cell.angle_alpha   90.00
_cell.angle_beta   90.00
_cell.angle_gamma   90.00
#
_symmetry.space_group_name_H-M   'P 1'
#
loop_
_entity.id
_entity.type
_entity.pdbx_description
1 polymer ?
#
loop_
_entity_poly.entity_id
_entity_poly.type
_entity_poly.pdbx_seq_one_letter_code
_entity_poly.pdbx_strand_id
1 'polypeptide(L)'
;MPVIKSFQSDEQALAENLSEELSLDVSMLSLDPPSDKKDLSFAPLSSTTSTSTTNTEEEGSGTYKERKWIVNESNLMQLFTRCPQCGQTVIDTKKFSFGSLLRVSWECINGHEGSWNSCNETRGMADNNLLVAASTLFTGATYVDIADWAACLNVQIPQKTTFYAIQSSYLIPVVDVFYKEQQAKLLEDLRLQNVLQKGANLSGDGRSDR
;
A
#
# COMPACT_ATOMS: atom_id res chain seq x y z
N MET A 1 27.14 69.46 -10.64
CA MET A 1 26.39 70.43 -9.81
C MET A 1 25.56 71.31 -10.74
N PRO A 2 24.30 71.73 -10.42
CA PRO A 2 23.39 71.30 -9.34
C PRO A 2 22.68 69.96 -9.72
N VAL A 3 21.36 69.78 -9.56
CA VAL A 3 20.62 69.31 -8.35
C VAL A 3 19.08 69.57 -8.47
N ILE A 4 18.29 68.49 -8.59
CA ILE A 4 16.93 68.19 -8.04
C ILE A 4 15.71 69.13 -8.25
N LYS A 5 14.61 68.52 -8.75
CA LYS A 5 13.20 68.49 -8.23
C LYS A 5 12.31 67.69 -9.19
N SER A 6 11.28 66.91 -8.85
CA SER A 6 10.79 66.20 -7.66
C SER A 6 9.40 65.67 -8.05
N PHE A 7 9.16 64.35 -8.05
CA PHE A 7 7.83 63.73 -8.25
C PHE A 7 7.71 62.56 -7.26
N GLN A 8 7.07 62.81 -6.12
CA GLN A 8 6.71 61.83 -5.08
C GLN A 8 5.48 62.39 -4.35
N SER A 9 4.27 61.97 -4.74
CA SER A 9 3.04 62.40 -4.07
C SER A 9 1.81 61.47 -4.21
N ASP A 10 1.93 60.30 -4.84
CA ASP A 10 0.76 59.44 -5.14
C ASP A 10 0.81 58.01 -4.53
N GLU A 11 1.95 57.56 -3.98
CA GLU A 11 2.07 56.21 -3.37
C GLU A 11 1.61 56.14 -1.90
N GLN A 12 1.38 57.28 -1.24
CA GLN A 12 1.27 57.32 0.22
C GLN A 12 -0.16 57.15 0.77
N ALA A 13 -1.18 57.12 -0.09
CA ALA A 13 -2.59 56.98 0.30
C ALA A 13 -3.13 55.54 0.34
N LEU A 14 -2.36 54.55 -0.15
CA LEU A 14 -2.80 53.15 -0.22
C LEU A 14 -2.25 52.26 0.92
N ALA A 15 -1.20 52.71 1.60
CA ALA A 15 -0.51 51.93 2.64
C ALA A 15 -1.14 52.06 4.05
N GLU A 16 -1.84 53.15 4.34
CA GLU A 16 -2.35 53.41 5.71
C GLU A 16 -3.57 52.55 6.06
N ASN A 17 -4.37 52.14 5.06
CA ASN A 17 -5.61 51.40 5.24
C ASN A 17 -5.45 49.88 5.47
N LEU A 18 -4.21 49.38 5.61
CA LEU A 18 -3.93 47.96 5.87
C LEU A 18 -3.31 47.72 7.26
N SER A 19 -3.30 48.75 8.13
CA SER A 19 -2.59 48.74 9.41
C SER A 19 -3.48 48.68 10.66
N GLU A 20 -4.81 48.77 10.53
CA GLU A 20 -5.76 48.80 11.67
C GLU A 20 -6.47 47.47 11.99
N GLU A 21 -6.29 46.40 11.21
CA GLU A 21 -6.99 45.10 11.37
C GLU A 21 -6.12 43.99 12.03
N LEU A 22 -5.05 44.34 12.76
CA LEU A 22 -4.10 43.36 13.35
C LEU A 22 -3.82 43.52 14.85
N SER A 23 -4.74 44.10 15.62
CA SER A 23 -4.57 44.29 17.08
C SER A 23 -5.71 43.70 17.92
N LEU A 24 -5.72 42.37 18.11
CA LEU A 24 -6.47 41.71 19.19
C LEU A 24 -5.63 40.65 19.92
N ASP A 25 -4.99 41.15 20.97
CA ASP A 25 -4.58 40.54 22.25
C ASP A 25 -4.16 39.06 22.33
N VAL A 26 -2.91 38.85 22.79
CA VAL A 26 -2.33 37.55 23.13
C VAL A 26 -1.89 37.55 24.60
N SER A 27 -2.82 37.28 25.51
CA SER A 27 -2.51 36.77 26.86
C SER A 27 -3.75 36.32 27.64
N MET A 28 -3.98 35.01 27.70
CA MET A 28 -4.37 34.35 28.95
C MET A 28 -3.67 32.99 29.06
N LEU A 29 -3.15 32.70 30.25
CA LEU A 29 -2.14 31.68 30.51
C LEU A 29 -2.77 30.32 30.91
N SER A 30 -2.00 29.27 30.63
CA SER A 30 -2.01 27.94 31.27
C SER A 30 -3.34 27.39 31.81
N LEU A 31 -3.89 26.43 31.05
CA LEU A 31 -4.52 25.26 31.63
C LEU A 31 -3.67 24.04 31.27
N ASP A 32 -3.06 23.41 32.28
CA ASP A 32 -2.39 22.12 32.08
C ASP A 32 -3.44 21.09 31.64
N PRO A 33 -3.22 20.34 30.54
CA PRO A 33 -4.14 19.28 30.17
C PRO A 33 -4.09 18.18 31.25
N PRO A 34 -5.24 17.65 31.71
CA PRO A 34 -5.23 16.46 32.54
C PRO A 34 -4.51 15.33 31.80
N SER A 35 -3.71 14.55 32.52
CA SER A 35 -2.93 13.44 31.96
C SER A 35 -3.83 12.31 31.51
N ASP A 36 -4.43 12.45 30.33
CA ASP A 36 -5.21 11.40 29.69
C ASP A 36 -4.30 10.21 29.36
N LYS A 37 -4.62 9.09 30.00
CA LYS A 37 -3.92 7.83 29.85
C LYS A 37 -4.06 7.38 28.40
N LYS A 38 -2.95 7.24 27.68
CA LYS A 38 -2.96 6.61 26.35
C LYS A 38 -3.54 5.21 26.48
N ASP A 39 -4.69 4.98 25.85
CA ASP A 39 -5.39 3.71 25.88
C ASP A 39 -4.69 2.72 24.93
N LEU A 40 -3.60 2.12 25.41
CA LEU A 40 -2.70 1.24 24.65
C LEU A 40 -3.16 -0.23 24.69
N SER A 41 -4.41 -0.50 24.36
CA SER A 41 -4.88 -1.90 24.19
C SER A 41 -5.91 -2.08 23.08
N PHE A 42 -5.50 -1.89 21.82
CA PHE A 42 -6.09 -2.66 20.73
C PHE A 42 -5.39 -4.01 20.65
N ALA A 43 -5.98 -5.03 21.28
CA ALA A 43 -5.57 -6.41 21.13
C ALA A 43 -6.60 -7.13 20.23
N PRO A 44 -6.23 -7.57 19.01
CA PRO A 44 -7.16 -8.34 18.19
C PRO A 44 -7.52 -9.65 18.90
N LEU A 45 -8.81 -9.95 18.94
CA LEU A 45 -9.34 -11.11 19.65
C LEU A 45 -8.73 -12.39 19.05
N SER A 46 -7.90 -13.09 19.81
CA SER A 46 -7.34 -14.37 19.37
C SER A 46 -8.46 -15.41 19.35
N SER A 47 -9.00 -15.67 18.15
CA SER A 47 -10.04 -16.68 17.95
C SER A 47 -9.49 -18.06 18.28
N THR A 48 -9.90 -18.62 19.42
CA THR A 48 -9.63 -20.01 19.81
C THR A 48 -10.14 -20.96 18.72
N THR A 49 -9.23 -21.54 17.95
CA THR A 49 -9.55 -22.49 16.88
C THR A 49 -10.01 -23.81 17.47
N SER A 50 -11.32 -24.00 17.60
CA SER A 50 -11.92 -25.31 17.84
C SER A 50 -11.91 -26.11 16.54
N THR A 51 -11.05 -27.14 16.45
CA THR A 51 -10.89 -27.95 15.25
C THR A 51 -12.05 -28.93 15.06
N SER A 52 -13.12 -28.49 14.40
CA SER A 52 -14.14 -29.37 13.84
C SER A 52 -13.82 -29.67 12.37
N THR A 53 -13.31 -30.88 12.10
CA THR A 53 -13.03 -31.37 10.74
C THR A 53 -14.32 -31.62 9.98
N THR A 54 -14.74 -30.65 9.16
CA THR A 54 -15.63 -30.88 8.02
C THR A 54 -14.78 -30.92 6.76
N ASN A 55 -14.76 -32.06 6.07
CA ASN A 55 -14.10 -32.19 4.78
C ASN A 55 -14.83 -31.29 3.77
N THR A 56 -14.20 -30.16 3.43
CA THR A 56 -14.63 -29.28 2.34
C THR A 56 -13.57 -29.37 1.25
N GLU A 57 -14.02 -29.25 0.00
CA GLU A 57 -13.26 -29.52 -1.23
C GLU A 57 -11.92 -28.76 -1.30
N GLU A 58 -10.95 -29.31 -2.03
CA GLU A 58 -9.59 -28.77 -2.14
C GLU A 58 -9.56 -27.41 -2.86
N GLU A 59 -9.85 -26.34 -2.12
CA GLU A 59 -9.45 -24.98 -2.50
C GLU A 59 -7.91 -24.97 -2.60
N GLY A 60 -7.41 -24.98 -3.83
CA GLY A 60 -5.98 -25.04 -4.11
C GLY A 60 -5.22 -24.02 -3.29
N SER A 61 -4.32 -24.50 -2.41
CA SER A 61 -3.60 -23.69 -1.42
C SER A 61 -2.95 -22.50 -2.09
N GLY A 62 -3.58 -21.32 -1.97
CA GLY A 62 -3.27 -20.18 -2.83
C GLY A 62 -1.81 -19.76 -2.76
N THR A 63 -1.20 -19.53 -3.93
CA THR A 63 0.21 -19.13 -4.11
C THR A 63 0.60 -17.91 -3.28
N TYR A 64 -0.39 -17.07 -2.93
CA TYR A 64 -0.23 -15.95 -2.00
C TYR A 64 0.31 -16.36 -0.62
N LYS A 65 -0.05 -17.54 -0.09
CA LYS A 65 0.40 -18.06 1.22
C LYS A 65 1.86 -18.53 1.24
N GLU A 66 2.49 -18.70 0.08
CA GLU A 66 3.89 -19.15 0.00
C GLU A 66 4.85 -18.16 0.69
N ARG A 67 5.82 -18.66 1.45
CA ARG A 67 6.85 -17.84 2.09
C ARG A 67 7.74 -17.19 1.04
N LYS A 68 7.90 -15.87 1.13
CA LYS A 68 8.71 -15.05 0.22
C LYS A 68 9.99 -14.60 0.95
N TRP A 69 11.11 -14.56 0.23
CA TRP A 69 12.43 -14.18 0.75
C TRP A 69 13.00 -13.01 -0.06
N ILE A 70 13.70 -12.08 0.60
CA ILE A 70 14.52 -11.07 -0.07
C ILE A 70 15.89 -11.69 -0.32
N VAL A 71 16.35 -11.70 -1.57
CA VAL A 71 17.62 -12.31 -1.99
C VAL A 71 18.37 -11.33 -2.89
N ASN A 72 19.64 -11.07 -2.57
CA ASN A 72 20.49 -10.23 -3.41
C ASN A 72 20.67 -10.85 -4.79
N GLU A 73 20.57 -10.02 -5.84
CA GLU A 73 20.72 -10.45 -7.24
C GLU A 73 22.03 -11.24 -7.46
N SER A 74 23.15 -10.78 -6.92
CA SER A 74 24.46 -11.45 -7.02
C SER A 74 24.49 -12.87 -6.43
N ASN A 75 23.64 -13.17 -5.44
CA ASN A 75 23.54 -14.50 -4.85
C ASN A 75 22.61 -15.39 -5.67
N LEU A 76 21.52 -14.82 -6.18
CA LEU A 76 20.59 -15.52 -7.07
C LEU A 76 21.27 -15.91 -8.41
N MET A 77 22.09 -15.03 -8.98
CA MET A 77 22.78 -15.31 -10.25
C MET A 77 23.80 -16.45 -10.18
N GLN A 78 24.32 -16.81 -8.99
CA GLN A 78 25.23 -17.95 -8.82
C GLN A 78 24.57 -19.29 -9.19
N LEU A 79 23.23 -19.38 -9.09
CA LEU A 79 22.46 -20.57 -9.46
C LEU A 79 22.43 -20.83 -10.97
N PHE A 80 22.68 -19.80 -11.80
CA PHE A 80 22.61 -19.88 -13.27
C PHE A 80 23.97 -20.13 -13.93
N THR A 81 24.94 -20.66 -13.18
CA THR A 81 26.30 -20.94 -13.70
C THR A 81 26.41 -22.29 -14.44
N ARG A 82 25.45 -23.20 -14.23
CA ARG A 82 25.43 -24.57 -14.78
C ARG A 82 24.07 -24.90 -15.37
N CYS A 83 24.06 -25.61 -16.49
CA CYS A 83 22.85 -26.05 -17.17
C CYS A 83 22.10 -27.10 -16.32
N PRO A 84 20.82 -26.88 -15.96
CA PRO A 84 20.02 -27.85 -15.22
C PRO A 84 19.82 -29.19 -15.94
N GLN A 85 19.96 -29.22 -17.27
CA GLN A 85 19.73 -30.42 -18.08
C GLN A 85 20.98 -31.29 -18.29
N CYS A 86 22.16 -30.67 -18.45
CA CYS A 86 23.40 -31.39 -18.79
C CYS A 86 24.62 -31.07 -17.91
N GLY A 87 24.49 -30.19 -16.91
CA GLY A 87 25.56 -29.81 -15.99
C GLY A 87 26.70 -28.98 -16.59
N GLN A 88 26.70 -28.72 -17.91
CA GLN A 88 27.72 -27.91 -18.56
C GLN A 88 27.58 -26.41 -18.23
N THR A 89 28.66 -25.66 -18.48
CA THR A 89 28.71 -24.21 -18.22
C THR A 89 27.65 -23.46 -19.03
N VAL A 90 26.94 -22.55 -18.37
CA VAL A 90 26.08 -21.54 -19.00
C VAL A 90 26.98 -20.45 -19.59
N ILE A 91 26.81 -20.15 -20.88
CA ILE A 91 27.66 -19.23 -21.65
C ILE A 91 27.01 -17.87 -21.89
N ASP A 92 25.67 -17.82 -21.90
CA ASP A 92 24.91 -16.58 -21.94
C ASP A 92 23.83 -16.57 -20.85
N THR A 93 23.57 -15.40 -20.28
CA THR A 93 22.54 -15.21 -19.26
C THR A 93 21.94 -13.81 -19.36
N LYS A 94 20.70 -13.75 -19.83
CA LYS A 94 19.92 -12.53 -19.99
C LYS A 94 18.97 -12.35 -18.81
N LYS A 95 18.92 -11.15 -18.26
CA LYS A 95 18.03 -10.76 -17.15
C LYS A 95 16.97 -9.81 -17.68
N PHE A 96 15.73 -10.02 -17.27
CA PHE A 96 14.60 -9.14 -17.55
C PHE A 96 13.79 -8.95 -16.27
N SER A 97 13.40 -7.72 -15.96
CA SER A 97 12.61 -7.42 -14.74
C SER A 97 11.36 -6.63 -15.09
N PHE A 98 10.24 -6.96 -14.43
CA PHE A 98 8.97 -6.25 -14.59
C PHE A 98 8.22 -6.13 -13.25
N GLY A 99 8.34 -4.96 -12.62
CA GLY A 99 7.90 -4.76 -11.24
C GLY A 99 8.71 -5.65 -10.30
N SER A 100 8.04 -6.48 -9.50
CA SER A 100 8.69 -7.46 -8.60
C SER A 100 9.09 -8.79 -9.25
N LEU A 101 8.79 -9.00 -10.54
CA LEU A 101 9.24 -10.17 -11.28
C LEU A 101 10.66 -9.99 -11.78
N LEU A 102 11.52 -10.97 -11.53
CA LEU A 102 12.77 -11.20 -12.25
C LEU A 102 12.62 -12.46 -13.10
N ARG A 103 12.90 -12.35 -14.38
CA ARG A 103 13.06 -13.46 -15.33
C ARG A 103 14.53 -13.57 -15.71
N VAL A 104 15.06 -14.79 -15.66
CA VAL A 104 16.42 -15.14 -16.08
C VAL A 104 16.32 -16.14 -17.21
N SER A 105 16.84 -15.78 -18.38
CA SER A 105 16.98 -16.66 -19.53
C SER A 105 18.44 -17.03 -19.70
N TRP A 106 18.75 -18.28 -20.02
CA TRP A 106 20.11 -18.80 -20.07
C TRP A 106 20.32 -19.73 -21.28
N GLU A 107 21.56 -19.80 -21.75
CA GLU A 107 22.01 -20.72 -22.80
C GLU A 107 23.33 -21.39 -22.39
N CYS A 108 23.46 -22.70 -22.61
CA CYS A 108 24.70 -23.44 -22.30
C CYS A 108 25.50 -23.79 -23.54
N ILE A 109 26.78 -24.16 -23.35
CA ILE A 109 27.71 -24.51 -24.44
C ILE A 109 27.23 -25.66 -25.36
N ASN A 110 26.30 -26.49 -24.89
CA ASN A 110 25.69 -27.57 -25.67
C ASN A 110 24.40 -27.13 -26.43
N GLY A 111 24.04 -25.85 -26.42
CA GLY A 111 22.87 -25.30 -27.10
C GLY A 111 21.52 -25.51 -26.39
N HIS A 112 21.51 -26.04 -25.16
CA HIS A 112 20.27 -26.00 -24.35
C HIS A 112 20.01 -24.57 -23.87
N GLU A 113 18.77 -24.14 -24.04
CA GLU A 113 18.22 -22.87 -23.53
C GLU A 113 17.17 -23.12 -22.44
N GLY A 114 16.91 -22.09 -21.64
CA GLY A 114 15.82 -22.11 -20.67
C GLY A 114 15.50 -20.74 -20.08
N SER A 115 14.36 -20.67 -19.39
CA SER A 115 13.92 -19.47 -18.69
C SER A 115 13.40 -19.83 -17.30
N TRP A 116 13.68 -18.99 -16.32
CA TRP A 116 13.23 -19.08 -14.94
C TRP A 116 12.61 -17.76 -14.49
N ASN A 117 11.59 -17.82 -13.64
CA ASN A 117 10.90 -16.67 -13.08
C ASN A 117 10.98 -16.70 -11.55
N SER A 118 11.12 -15.53 -10.91
CA SER A 118 11.13 -15.40 -9.44
C SER A 118 9.77 -15.59 -8.75
N CYS A 119 8.67 -15.56 -9.51
CA CYS A 119 7.34 -15.93 -9.06
C CYS A 119 6.48 -16.38 -10.25
N ASN A 120 5.31 -16.97 -9.96
CA ASN A 120 4.33 -17.30 -10.98
C ASN A 120 3.76 -16.05 -11.66
N GLU A 121 3.24 -16.24 -12.87
CA GLU A 121 2.52 -15.22 -13.65
C GLU A 121 1.09 -15.70 -13.91
N THR A 122 0.12 -15.11 -13.21
CA THR A 122 -1.31 -15.36 -13.44
C THR A 122 -1.84 -14.38 -14.49
N ARG A 123 -2.31 -14.91 -15.63
CA ARG A 123 -2.87 -14.12 -16.75
C ARG A 123 -1.94 -13.01 -17.28
N GLY A 124 -0.62 -13.25 -17.27
CA GLY A 124 0.39 -12.29 -17.73
C GLY A 124 0.76 -11.20 -16.71
N MET A 125 0.27 -11.30 -15.48
CA MET A 125 0.70 -10.48 -14.35
C MET A 125 1.45 -11.35 -13.34
N ALA A 126 2.62 -10.89 -12.90
CA ALA A 126 3.36 -11.54 -11.82
C ALA A 126 2.56 -11.51 -10.51
N ASP A 127 2.38 -12.67 -9.85
CA ASP A 127 1.57 -12.80 -8.64
C ASP A 127 2.02 -11.81 -7.55
N ASN A 128 3.34 -11.64 -7.37
CA ASN A 128 3.89 -10.71 -6.37
C ASN A 128 3.56 -9.24 -6.65
N ASN A 129 3.29 -8.83 -7.90
CA ASN A 129 2.84 -7.46 -8.20
C ASN A 129 1.44 -7.20 -7.62
N LEU A 130 0.54 -8.19 -7.70
CA LEU A 130 -0.78 -8.13 -7.07
C LEU A 130 -0.67 -8.10 -5.54
N LEU A 131 0.22 -8.92 -4.98
CA LEU A 131 0.39 -9.02 -3.52
C LEU A 131 1.01 -7.77 -2.90
N VAL A 132 1.95 -7.10 -3.58
CA VAL A 132 2.47 -5.79 -3.14
C VAL A 132 1.35 -4.74 -3.14
N ALA A 133 0.53 -4.67 -4.21
CA ALA A 133 -0.59 -3.75 -4.30
C ALA A 133 -1.66 -4.01 -3.21
N ALA A 134 -1.98 -5.29 -2.96
CA ALA A 134 -2.96 -5.71 -1.96
C ALA A 134 -2.47 -5.44 -0.53
N SER A 135 -1.24 -5.84 -0.20
CA SER A 135 -0.66 -5.63 1.13
C SER A 135 -0.55 -4.15 1.49
N THR A 136 -0.20 -3.30 0.50
CA THR A 136 -0.17 -1.84 0.68
C THR A 136 -1.57 -1.29 0.96
N LEU A 137 -2.57 -1.69 0.16
CA LEU A 137 -3.96 -1.26 0.34
C LEU A 137 -4.53 -1.67 1.72
N PHE A 138 -4.36 -2.94 2.10
CA PHE A 138 -4.95 -3.49 3.33
C PHE A 138 -4.23 -3.04 4.61
N THR A 139 -3.00 -2.53 4.53
CA THR A 139 -2.30 -1.90 5.66
C THR A 139 -2.57 -0.40 5.76
N GLY A 140 -3.28 0.21 4.80
CA GLY A 140 -3.51 1.65 4.74
C GLY A 140 -2.28 2.49 4.37
N ALA A 141 -1.17 1.84 3.99
CA ALA A 141 0.04 2.53 3.54
C ALA A 141 -0.16 3.15 2.15
N THR A 142 0.56 4.23 1.85
CA THR A 142 0.57 4.80 0.50
C THR A 142 1.60 4.10 -0.39
N TYR A 143 1.46 4.28 -1.71
CA TYR A 143 2.50 3.84 -2.64
C TYR A 143 3.87 4.49 -2.34
N VAL A 144 3.89 5.74 -1.86
CA VAL A 144 5.13 6.47 -1.60
C VAL A 144 5.88 5.83 -0.44
N ASP A 145 5.19 5.52 0.67
CA ASP A 145 5.80 4.89 1.85
C ASP A 145 6.48 3.55 1.49
N ILE A 146 5.82 2.74 0.67
CA ILE A 146 6.32 1.43 0.23
C ILE A 146 7.41 1.56 -0.84
N ALA A 147 7.33 2.56 -1.72
CA ALA A 147 8.36 2.82 -2.74
C ALA A 147 9.65 3.36 -2.11
N ASP A 148 9.56 4.27 -1.14
CA ASP A 148 10.72 4.80 -0.43
C ASP A 148 11.38 3.72 0.44
N TRP A 149 10.58 2.90 1.13
CA TRP A 149 11.08 1.70 1.84
C TRP A 149 11.79 0.72 0.90
N ALA A 150 11.20 0.44 -0.26
CA ALA A 150 11.79 -0.47 -1.25
C ALA A 150 13.08 0.11 -1.84
N ALA A 151 13.15 1.43 -2.08
CA ALA A 151 14.33 2.12 -2.56
C ALA A 151 15.49 2.06 -1.53
N CYS A 152 15.20 2.22 -0.23
CA CYS A 152 16.19 2.07 0.84
C CYS A 152 16.83 0.68 0.88
N LEU A 153 16.10 -0.38 0.52
CA LEU A 153 16.59 -1.76 0.46
C LEU A 153 17.02 -2.20 -0.96
N ASN A 154 16.88 -1.34 -1.98
CA ASN A 154 17.02 -1.65 -3.40
C ASN A 154 16.18 -2.87 -3.86
N VAL A 155 14.97 -3.02 -3.32
CA VAL A 155 14.02 -4.08 -3.68
C VAL A 155 13.16 -3.63 -4.87
N GLN A 156 13.01 -4.48 -5.87
CA GLN A 156 12.17 -4.19 -7.03
C GLN A 156 10.68 -4.41 -6.72
N ILE A 157 9.86 -3.39 -7.00
CA ILE A 157 8.40 -3.39 -6.80
C ILE A 157 7.67 -2.88 -8.06
N PRO A 158 6.35 -3.04 -8.19
CA PRO A 158 5.59 -2.45 -9.29
C PRO A 158 5.77 -0.93 -9.40
N GLN A 159 5.84 -0.42 -10.63
CA GLN A 159 5.79 1.02 -10.88
C GLN A 159 4.43 1.60 -10.45
N LYS A 160 4.41 2.88 -10.08
CA LYS A 160 3.22 3.61 -9.60
C LYS A 160 1.99 3.43 -10.50
N THR A 161 2.18 3.48 -11.81
CA THR A 161 1.13 3.26 -12.83
C THR A 161 0.56 1.85 -12.74
N THR A 162 1.41 0.82 -12.75
CA THR A 162 1.01 -0.59 -12.60
C THR A 162 0.32 -0.85 -11.26
N PHE A 163 0.84 -0.28 -10.17
CA PHE A 163 0.28 -0.41 -8.83
C PHE A 163 -1.18 0.10 -8.76
N TYR A 164 -1.45 1.32 -9.22
CA TYR A 164 -2.81 1.86 -9.20
C TYR A 164 -3.74 1.19 -10.23
N ALA A 165 -3.22 0.76 -11.38
CA ALA A 165 -3.99 -0.05 -12.32
C ALA A 165 -4.44 -1.37 -11.67
N ILE A 166 -3.55 -2.05 -10.93
CA ILE A 166 -3.89 -3.27 -10.19
C ILE A 166 -4.96 -2.98 -9.12
N GLN A 167 -4.82 -1.90 -8.35
CA GLN A 167 -5.81 -1.52 -7.35
C GLN A 167 -7.20 -1.31 -7.98
N SER A 168 -7.29 -0.48 -9.02
CA SER A 168 -8.56 -0.17 -9.69
C SER A 168 -9.19 -1.36 -10.41
N SER A 169 -8.39 -2.25 -11.02
CA SER A 169 -8.91 -3.39 -11.80
C SER A 169 -9.23 -4.64 -10.99
N TYR A 170 -8.56 -4.87 -9.85
CA TYR A 170 -8.69 -6.13 -9.10
C TYR A 170 -9.04 -5.95 -7.62
N LEU A 171 -8.48 -4.95 -6.94
CA LEU A 171 -8.56 -4.89 -5.48
C LEU A 171 -9.76 -4.07 -5.00
N ILE A 172 -9.94 -2.85 -5.50
CA ILE A 172 -11.06 -1.97 -5.16
C ILE A 172 -12.42 -2.65 -5.45
N PRO A 173 -12.66 -3.31 -6.61
CA PRO A 173 -13.93 -3.98 -6.86
C PRO A 173 -14.25 -5.10 -5.85
N VAL A 174 -13.24 -5.83 -5.37
CA VAL A 174 -13.41 -6.90 -4.37
C VAL A 174 -13.68 -6.31 -2.99
N VAL A 175 -12.98 -5.23 -2.62
CA VAL A 175 -13.21 -4.49 -1.37
C VAL A 175 -14.62 -3.89 -1.34
N ASP A 176 -15.07 -3.27 -2.43
CA ASP A 176 -16.41 -2.68 -2.54
C ASP A 176 -17.53 -3.71 -2.36
N VAL A 177 -17.36 -4.92 -2.93
CA VAL A 177 -18.33 -6.02 -2.77
C VAL A 177 -18.36 -6.48 -1.31
N PHE A 178 -17.19 -6.77 -0.73
CA PHE A 178 -17.10 -7.21 0.66
C PHE A 178 -17.65 -6.17 1.65
N TYR A 179 -17.35 -4.88 1.42
CA TYR A 179 -17.86 -3.77 2.22
C TYR A 179 -19.39 -3.69 2.17
N LYS A 180 -19.99 -3.75 0.97
CA LYS A 180 -21.46 -3.74 0.81
C LYS A 180 -22.13 -4.94 1.45
N GLU A 181 -21.54 -6.13 1.36
CA GLU A 181 -22.05 -7.31 2.07
C GLU A 181 -21.98 -7.14 3.59
N GLN A 182 -20.88 -6.61 4.12
CA GLN A 182 -20.71 -6.38 5.56
C GLN A 182 -21.67 -5.29 6.06
N GLN A 183 -21.81 -4.19 5.32
CA GLN A 183 -22.75 -3.11 5.61
C GLN A 183 -24.21 -3.60 5.61
N ALA A 184 -24.59 -4.46 4.65
CA ALA A 184 -25.92 -5.05 4.59
C ALA A 184 -26.20 -5.98 5.78
N LYS A 185 -25.23 -6.82 6.18
CA LYS A 185 -25.33 -7.69 7.37
C LYS A 185 -25.50 -6.87 8.66
N LEU A 186 -24.65 -5.85 8.85
CA LEU A 186 -24.75 -4.93 10.00
C LEU A 186 -26.08 -4.19 10.03
N LEU A 187 -26.59 -3.72 8.90
CA LEU A 187 -27.88 -3.04 8.83
C LEU A 187 -29.05 -3.97 9.20
N GLU A 188 -28.99 -5.25 8.83
CA GLU A 188 -30.01 -6.23 9.20
C GLU A 188 -29.96 -6.59 10.69
N ASP A 189 -28.76 -6.79 11.25
CA ASP A 189 -28.56 -6.99 12.70
C ASP A 189 -29.12 -5.81 13.50
N LEU A 190 -28.89 -4.57 13.04
CA LEU A 190 -29.42 -3.36 13.67
C LEU A 190 -30.94 -3.19 13.54
N ARG A 191 -31.54 -3.66 12.44
CA ARG A 191 -33.02 -3.73 12.29
C ARG A 191 -33.61 -4.71 13.31
N LEU A 192 -33.02 -5.90 13.43
CA LEU A 192 -33.44 -6.91 14.41
C LEU A 192 -33.31 -6.38 15.85
N GLN A 193 -32.22 -5.68 16.18
CA GLN A 193 -32.05 -5.08 17.51
C GLN A 193 -33.07 -3.97 17.82
N ASN A 194 -33.42 -3.14 16.83
CA ASN A 194 -34.47 -2.11 16.98
C ASN A 194 -35.84 -2.74 17.27
N VAL A 195 -36.21 -3.81 16.55
CA VAL A 195 -37.45 -4.57 16.80
C VAL A 195 -37.48 -5.15 18.22
N LEU A 196 -36.31 -5.52 18.77
CA LEU A 196 -36.14 -6.01 20.14
C LEU A 196 -35.99 -4.89 21.20
N GLN A 197 -36.24 -3.62 20.84
CA GLN A 197 -36.08 -2.44 21.70
C GLN A 197 -34.70 -2.26 22.35
N LYS A 198 -33.65 -2.90 21.80
CA LYS A 198 -32.27 -2.55 22.12
C LYS A 198 -31.89 -1.36 21.24
N GLY A 199 -31.90 -0.17 21.85
CA GLY A 199 -31.58 1.08 21.14
C GLY A 199 -30.22 1.00 20.45
N ALA A 200 -30.20 1.29 19.15
CA ALA A 200 -28.99 1.32 18.34
C ALA A 200 -28.46 2.76 18.26
N ASN A 201 -27.17 2.95 18.57
CA ASN A 201 -26.49 4.22 18.31
C ASN A 201 -25.63 4.08 17.05
N LEU A 202 -25.95 4.85 16.02
CA LEU A 202 -25.17 4.92 14.78
C LEU A 202 -24.20 6.10 14.88
N SER A 203 -22.95 5.88 14.49
CA SER A 203 -21.94 6.93 14.37
C SER A 203 -21.11 6.63 13.13
N GLY A 204 -20.96 7.62 12.27
CA GLY A 204 -20.27 7.52 10.99
C GLY A 204 -19.17 8.57 10.87
N ASP A 205 -18.13 8.28 10.10
CA ASP A 205 -17.07 9.23 9.77
C ASP A 205 -17.40 10.07 8.52
N GLY A 206 -18.51 9.73 7.85
CA GLY A 206 -19.07 10.44 6.71
C GLY A 206 -18.35 10.22 5.38
N ARG A 207 -17.22 9.50 5.36
CA ARG A 207 -16.47 9.18 4.13
C ARG A 207 -16.96 7.90 3.47
N SER A 208 -17.47 6.95 4.25
CA SER A 208 -17.89 5.62 3.77
C SER A 208 -19.37 5.28 4.05
N ASP A 209 -20.14 6.22 4.62
CA ASP A 209 -21.51 5.99 5.13
C ASP A 209 -22.63 6.42 4.15
N ARG A 210 -22.40 6.38 2.83
CA ARG A 210 -23.31 6.94 1.82
C ARG A 210 -23.80 5.92 0.78
#